data_AF-A0A520CH82-F1
#
_entry.id   AF-A0A520CH82-F1
#
_cell.length_a   1.000
_cell.length_b   1.000
_cell.length_c   1.000
_cell.angle_alpha   90.00
_cell.angle_beta   90.00
_cell.angle_gamma   90.00
#
_symmetry.space_group_name_H-M   'P 1'
#
loop_
_entity.id
_entity.type
_entity.pdbx_description
1 polymer ?
#
loop_
_entity_poly.entity_id
_entity_poly.type
_entity_poly.pdbx_seq_one_letter_code
_entity_poly.pdbx_strand_id
1 'polypeptide(L)'
;MLGNDIVDLQLATIQSNWRRKGYLQKIFTEQEQDLIANATNQDQMVWLLWSMKEAAYKIVSPMVGERFYKPKSFECTPNFSEDCLRGKVVYENFEFETVSEVTEDY
;
A
#
# COMPACT_ATOMS: atom_id res chain seq x y z
N MET A 1 13.37 -5.19 11.53
CA MET A 1 13.81 -4.33 10.40
C MET A 1 12.64 -3.43 10.05
N LEU A 2 12.88 -2.16 9.70
CA LEU A 2 11.84 -1.22 9.30
C LEU A 2 11.90 -1.03 7.78
N GLY A 3 10.74 -0.93 7.14
CA GLY A 3 10.61 -0.55 5.74
C GLY A 3 9.76 0.70 5.65
N ASN A 4 10.27 1.71 4.95
CA ASN A 4 9.59 3.00 4.79
C ASN A 4 9.25 3.21 3.32
N ASP A 5 8.08 3.79 3.07
CA ASP A 5 7.66 4.22 1.74
C ASP A 5 7.00 5.59 1.82
N ILE A 6 7.22 6.43 0.79
CA ILE A 6 6.68 7.78 0.69
C ILE A 6 6.11 7.93 -0.72
N VAL A 7 4.89 8.46 -0.81
CA VAL A 7 4.21 8.74 -2.07
C VAL A 7 3.85 10.22 -2.10
N ASP A 8 4.37 10.95 -3.09
CA ASP A 8 3.90 12.30 -3.42
C ASP A 8 2.54 12.19 -4.12
N LEU A 9 1.47 12.59 -3.42
CA LEU A 9 0.09 12.51 -3.92
C LEU A 9 -0.18 13.48 -5.08
N GLN A 10 0.48 14.65 -5.11
CA GLN A 10 0.30 15.63 -6.18
C GLN A 10 0.93 15.10 -7.47
N LEU A 11 2.17 14.61 -7.38
CA LEU A 11 2.86 14.01 -8.51
C LEU A 11 2.15 12.74 -9.00
N ALA A 12 1.70 11.90 -8.08
CA ALA A 12 0.96 10.68 -8.41
C ALA A 12 -0.33 10.98 -9.18
N THR A 13 -1.02 12.08 -8.87
CA THR A 13 -2.21 12.52 -9.61
C THR A 13 -1.89 12.90 -11.06
N ILE A 14 -0.70 13.43 -11.33
CA ILE A 14 -0.27 13.84 -12.67
C ILE A 14 0.30 12.65 -13.46
N GLN A 15 1.09 11.81 -12.81
CA GLN A 15 1.91 10.79 -13.48
C GLN A 15 1.31 9.38 -13.46
N SER A 16 0.36 9.10 -12.56
CA SER A 16 -0.26 7.79 -12.45
C SER A 16 -1.71 7.82 -12.93
N ASN A 17 -2.02 6.94 -13.88
CA ASN A 17 -3.39 6.62 -14.25
C ASN A 17 -3.77 5.25 -13.66
N TRP A 18 -3.93 5.19 -12.34
CA TRP A 18 -4.35 3.96 -11.66
C TRP A 18 -5.77 3.52 -12.05
N ARG A 19 -6.58 4.43 -12.60
CA ARG A 19 -7.93 4.15 -13.13
C ARG A 19 -7.92 3.42 -14.47
N ARG A 20 -6.76 3.22 -15.11
CA ARG A 20 -6.67 2.46 -16.36
C ARG A 20 -7.09 1.01 -16.14
N LYS A 21 -7.77 0.43 -17.14
CA LYS A 21 -8.22 -0.97 -17.11
C LYS A 21 -7.07 -1.91 -16.78
N GLY A 22 -7.27 -2.78 -15.79
CA GLY A 22 -6.31 -3.80 -15.40
C GLY A 22 -5.23 -3.34 -14.42
N TYR A 23 -5.18 -2.07 -14.01
CA TYR A 23 -4.19 -1.62 -13.02
C TYR A 23 -4.46 -2.22 -11.65
N LEU A 24 -5.67 -2.01 -11.12
CA LEU A 24 -6.03 -2.52 -9.81
C LEU A 24 -5.93 -4.04 -9.74
N GLN A 25 -6.42 -4.74 -10.78
CA GLN A 25 -6.41 -6.19 -10.87
C GLN A 25 -5.00 -6.79 -10.95
N LYS A 26 -3.96 -5.99 -11.23
CA LYS A 26 -2.57 -6.47 -11.22
C LYS A 26 -1.91 -6.34 -9.86
N ILE A 27 -2.30 -5.33 -9.08
CA ILE A 27 -1.58 -4.89 -7.89
C ILE A 27 -2.30 -5.31 -6.61
N PHE A 28 -3.62 -5.19 -6.60
CA PHE A 28 -4.44 -5.35 -5.40
C PHE A 28 -5.23 -6.65 -5.42
N THR A 29 -5.50 -7.20 -4.23
CA THR A 29 -6.43 -8.31 -4.03
C THR A 29 -7.87 -7.86 -4.28
N GLU A 30 -8.82 -8.79 -4.30
CA GLU A 30 -10.25 -8.42 -4.43
C GLU A 30 -10.73 -7.63 -3.21
N GLN A 31 -10.32 -8.03 -2.01
CA GLN A 31 -10.64 -7.33 -0.77
C GLN A 31 -10.07 -5.89 -0.76
N GLU A 32 -8.84 -5.71 -1.22
CA GLU A 32 -8.23 -4.37 -1.35
C GLU A 32 -8.91 -3.53 -2.43
N GLN A 33 -9.36 -4.14 -3.53
CA GLN A 33 -10.16 -3.45 -4.55
C GLN A 33 -11.50 -2.97 -3.97
N ASP A 34 -12.15 -3.77 -3.13
CA ASP A 34 -13.38 -3.37 -2.44
C ASP A 34 -13.13 -2.21 -1.46
N LEU A 35 -12.02 -2.24 -0.73
CA LEU A 35 -11.60 -1.12 0.13
C LEU A 35 -11.41 0.17 -0.69
N ILE A 36 -10.73 0.09 -1.84
CA ILE A 36 -10.54 1.23 -2.75
C ILE A 36 -11.88 1.73 -3.27
N ALA A 37 -12.77 0.85 -3.70
CA ALA A 37 -14.06 1.22 -4.29
C ALA A 37 -14.98 1.93 -3.28
N ASN A 38 -14.94 1.51 -2.01
CA ASN A 38 -15.80 2.03 -0.94
C ASN A 38 -15.18 3.19 -0.15
N ALA A 39 -13.94 3.59 -0.45
CA ALA A 39 -13.26 4.68 0.24
C ALA A 39 -13.88 6.05 -0.10
N THR A 40 -13.99 6.92 0.91
CA THR A 40 -14.36 8.34 0.72
C THR A 40 -13.38 9.04 -0.23
N ASN A 41 -12.09 8.74 -0.12
CA ASN A 41 -11.05 9.20 -1.03
C ASN A 41 -10.33 8.00 -1.64
N GLN A 42 -10.74 7.61 -2.85
CA GLN A 42 -10.17 6.45 -3.54
C GLN A 42 -8.71 6.66 -3.93
N ASP A 43 -8.31 7.89 -4.30
CA ASP A 43 -6.93 8.20 -4.65
C ASP A 43 -6.00 7.98 -3.45
N GLN A 44 -6.37 8.53 -2.28
CA GLN A 44 -5.59 8.30 -1.05
C GLN A 44 -5.58 6.82 -0.65
N MET A 45 -6.70 6.10 -0.78
CA MET A 45 -6.75 4.66 -0.45
C MET A 45 -5.80 3.84 -1.34
N VAL A 46 -5.76 4.11 -2.64
CA VAL A 46 -4.84 3.44 -3.57
C VAL A 46 -3.39 3.62 -3.13
N TRP A 47 -3.01 4.85 -2.78
CA TRP A 47 -1.65 5.18 -2.41
C TRP A 47 -1.26 4.72 -1.01
N LEU A 48 -2.22 4.69 -0.07
CA LEU A 48 -2.05 4.09 1.25
C LEU A 48 -1.74 2.59 1.13
N LEU A 49 -2.58 1.85 0.41
CA LEU A 49 -2.38 0.41 0.24
C LEU A 49 -1.10 0.11 -0.54
N TRP A 50 -0.76 0.93 -1.53
CA TRP A 50 0.50 0.79 -2.27
C TRP A 50 1.73 1.01 -1.37
N SER A 51 1.74 2.09 -0.59
CA SER A 51 2.87 2.40 0.29
C SER A 51 3.04 1.36 1.41
N MET A 52 1.93 0.82 1.94
CA MET A 52 1.96 -0.32 2.87
C MET A 52 2.65 -1.55 2.25
N LYS A 53 2.31 -1.91 0.99
CA LYS A 53 2.95 -3.03 0.28
C LYS A 53 4.45 -2.79 0.07
N GLU A 54 4.84 -1.59 -0.37
CA GLU A 54 6.25 -1.25 -0.62
C GLU A 54 7.07 -1.21 0.67
N ALA A 55 6.49 -0.72 1.77
CA ALA A 55 7.12 -0.77 3.10
C ALA A 55 7.39 -2.22 3.53
N ALA A 56 6.41 -3.12 3.42
CA ALA A 56 6.60 -4.54 3.73
C ALA A 56 7.58 -5.22 2.75
N TYR A 57 7.51 -4.90 1.46
CA TYR A 57 8.42 -5.42 0.44
C TYR A 57 9.88 -5.05 0.72
N LYS A 58 10.15 -3.82 1.18
CA LYS A 58 11.49 -3.38 1.58
C LYS A 58 12.03 -4.14 2.79
N ILE A 59 11.14 -4.73 3.61
CA ILE A 59 11.52 -5.66 4.68
C ILE A 59 11.82 -7.05 4.11
N VAL A 60 10.97 -7.56 3.20
CA VAL A 60 11.04 -8.94 2.70
C VAL A 60 12.13 -9.15 1.64
N SER A 61 12.33 -8.23 0.70
CA SER A 61 13.27 -8.41 -0.42
C SER A 61 14.71 -8.74 0.04
N PRO A 62 15.28 -8.06 1.06
CA PRO A 62 16.58 -8.45 1.59
C PRO A 62 16.60 -9.83 2.27
N MET A 63 15.50 -10.27 2.87
CA MET A 63 15.40 -11.59 3.53
C MET A 63 15.37 -12.73 2.51
N VAL A 64 14.67 -12.51 1.38
CA VAL A 64 14.55 -13.49 0.30
C VAL A 64 15.79 -13.49 -0.61
N GLY A 65 16.57 -12.41 -0.62
CA GLY A 65 17.84 -12.33 -1.35
C GLY A 65 17.69 -12.04 -2.84
N GLU A 66 16.48 -11.78 -3.32
CA GLU A 66 16.20 -11.39 -4.71
C GLU A 66 15.13 -10.29 -4.80
N ARG A 67 15.10 -9.58 -5.93
CA ARG A 67 14.03 -8.64 -6.27
C ARG A 67 12.95 -9.38 -7.02
N PHE A 68 11.70 -9.18 -6.62
CA PHE A 68 10.57 -9.83 -7.25
C PHE A 68 9.38 -8.86 -7.36
N TYR A 69 8.51 -9.13 -8.34
CA TYR A 69 7.31 -8.34 -8.57
C TYR A 69 6.07 -9.19 -8.31
N LYS A 70 5.60 -9.20 -7.05
CA LYS A 70 4.41 -9.94 -6.61
C LYS A 70 3.57 -9.11 -5.63
N PRO A 71 3.06 -7.93 -6.04
CA PRO A 71 2.35 -7.02 -5.13
C PRO A 71 1.10 -7.62 -4.46
N LYS A 72 0.44 -8.59 -5.13
CA LYS A 72 -0.69 -9.32 -4.56
C LYS A 72 -0.34 -10.27 -3.42
N SER A 73 0.93 -10.65 -3.29
CA SER A 73 1.38 -11.52 -2.19
C SER A 73 1.52 -10.76 -0.86
N PHE A 74 1.40 -9.43 -0.89
CA PHE A 74 1.40 -8.57 0.29
C PHE A 74 -0.02 -8.11 0.55
N GLU A 75 -0.75 -8.77 1.43
CA GLU A 75 -2.16 -8.48 1.68
C GLU A 75 -2.31 -7.44 2.80
N CYS A 76 -2.93 -6.31 2.48
CA CYS A 76 -3.07 -5.17 3.38
C CYS A 76 -4.43 -5.18 4.09
N THR A 77 -4.41 -4.93 5.39
CA THR A 77 -5.58 -4.67 6.21
C THR A 77 -5.39 -3.33 6.93
N PRO A 78 -5.86 -2.20 6.37
CA PRO A 78 -5.80 -0.91 7.03
C PRO A 78 -6.78 -0.86 8.22
N ASN A 79 -6.39 -0.14 9.25
CA ASN A 79 -7.17 0.13 10.46
C ASN A 79 -7.23 1.64 10.69
N PHE A 80 -8.41 2.21 10.43
CA PHE A 80 -8.68 3.63 10.57
C PHE A 80 -9.11 3.93 12.01
N SER A 81 -8.26 4.64 12.75
CA SER A 81 -8.62 5.24 14.04
C SER A 81 -8.57 6.77 13.93
N GLU A 82 -9.32 7.48 14.77
CA GLU A 82 -9.44 8.95 14.70
C GLU A 82 -8.09 9.69 14.75
N ASP A 83 -7.09 9.11 15.43
CA ASP A 83 -5.79 9.76 15.66
C ASP A 83 -4.64 9.15 14.84
N CYS A 84 -4.85 8.02 14.15
CA CYS A 84 -3.76 7.29 13.51
C CYS A 84 -4.25 6.33 12.42
N LEU A 85 -3.59 6.40 11.26
CA LEU A 85 -3.69 5.38 10.22
C LEU A 85 -2.73 4.25 10.56
N ARG A 86 -3.27 3.16 11.10
CA ARG A 86 -2.54 1.92 11.32
C ARG A 86 -2.96 0.87 10.32
N GLY A 87 -2.24 -0.22 10.28
CA GLY A 87 -2.63 -1.34 9.44
C GLY A 87 -1.69 -2.50 9.61
N LYS A 88 -2.00 -3.55 8.88
CA LYS A 88 -1.22 -4.78 8.86
C LYS A 88 -0.99 -5.20 7.42
N VAL A 89 0.18 -5.76 7.15
CA VAL A 89 0.52 -6.40 5.89
C VAL A 89 0.94 -7.84 6.16
N VAL A 90 0.32 -8.78 5.47
CA VAL A 90 0.66 -10.21 5.55
C VAL A 90 1.39 -10.61 4.27
N TYR A 91 2.52 -11.28 4.42
CA TYR A 91 3.26 -11.92 3.31
C TYR A 91 3.65 -13.33 3.75
N GLU A 92 3.06 -14.36 3.14
CA GLU A 92 3.26 -15.76 3.53
C GLU A 92 3.03 -15.96 5.04
N ASN A 93 4.08 -16.31 5.80
CA ASN A 93 4.01 -16.51 7.27
C ASN A 93 4.47 -15.27 8.06
N PHE A 94 4.73 -14.16 7.38
CA PHE A 94 5.18 -12.91 7.99
C PHE A 94 4.03 -11.92 8.12
N GLU A 95 4.09 -11.18 9.21
CA GLU A 95 3.12 -10.16 9.58
C GLU A 95 3.88 -8.88 9.94
N PHE A 96 3.45 -7.77 9.35
CA PHE A 96 4.06 -6.46 9.53
C PHE A 96 3.00 -5.45 9.95
N GLU A 97 3.23 -4.79 11.09
CA GLU A 97 2.47 -3.62 11.50
C GLU A 97 2.91 -2.40 10.70
N THR A 98 1.96 -1.57 10.30
CA THR A 98 2.20 -0.32 9.58
C THR A 98 1.61 0.86 10.31
N VAL A 99 2.32 1.99 10.25
CA VAL A 99 1.82 3.31 10.63
C VAL A 99 1.98 4.21 9.42
N SER A 100 0.93 4.97 9.10
CA SER A 100 0.90 5.87 7.96
C SER A 100 0.46 7.26 8.41
N GLU A 101 0.94 8.26 7.69
CA GLU A 101 0.62 9.66 7.90
C GLU A 101 0.42 10.31 6.54
N VAL A 102 -0.51 11.25 6.46
CA VAL A 102 -0.68 12.14 5.30
C VAL A 102 -0.39 13.54 5.80
N THR A 103 0.60 14.19 5.21
CA THR A 103 1.03 15.55 5.58
C THR A 103 1.21 16.40 4.33
N GLU A 104 1.08 17.71 4.49
CA GLU A 104 1.37 18.73 3.46
C GLU A 104 2.80 19.27 3.57
N ASP A 105 3.58 18.83 4.57
CA ASP A 105 4.92 19.37 4.86
C ASP A 105 6.00 18.96 3.84
N TYR A 106 5.68 18.06 2.90
CA TYR A 106 6.61 17.48 1.94
C TYR A 106 6.02 17.31 0.54
#